data_AF-A0A1W9SQ35-F1
#
_entry.id   AF-A0A1W9SQ35-F1
#
_cell.length_a   1.000
_cell.length_b   1.000
_cell.length_c   1.000
_cell.angle_alpha   90.00
_cell.angle_beta   90.00
_cell.angle_gamma   90.00
#
_symmetry.space_group_name_H-M   'P 1'
#
loop_
_entity.id
_entity.type
_entity.pdbx_description
1 polymer ?
#
loop_
_entity_poly.entity_id
_entity_poly.type
_entity_poly.pdbx_seq_one_letter_code
_entity_poly.pdbx_strand_id
1 'polypeptide(L)' 'MEAYKFETMVLENGVLEIPEISRYKNRMIEIIIMLNPVTEKVEKKKSIDDFFEKWSGRFAEVEIDDIRYNALMEKHR' A
#
# COMPACT_ATOMS: atom_id res chain seq x y z
N MET A 1 -33.93 -6.96 -21.82
CA MET A 1 -33.04 -6.75 -20.67
C MET A 1 -31.67 -6.39 -21.22
N GLU A 2 -31.08 -5.29 -20.78
CA GLU A 2 -29.73 -4.90 -21.18
C GLU A 2 -28.77 -5.26 -20.04
N ALA A 3 -27.70 -5.98 -20.37
CA ALA A 3 -26.70 -6.40 -19.40
C ALA A 3 -25.37 -5.70 -19.73
N TYR A 4 -24.79 -5.06 -18.72
CA TYR A 4 -23.49 -4.40 -18.81
C TYR A 4 -22.46 -5.25 -18.05
N LYS A 5 -21.41 -5.70 -18.75
CA LYS A 5 -20.30 -6.45 -18.16
C LYS A 5 -19.06 -5.57 -18.14
N PHE A 6 -18.43 -5.49 -16.98
CA PHE A 6 -17.13 -4.84 -16.79
C PHE A 6 -16.35 -5.63 -15.76
N GLU A 7 -15.02 -5.47 -15.80
CA GLU A 7 -14.12 -6.02 -14.80
C GLU A 7 -13.66 -4.88 -13.90
N THR A 8 -13.71 -5.10 -12.58
CA THR A 8 -13.25 -4.14 -11.60
C THR A 8 -12.60 -4.87 -10.42
N MET A 9 -11.82 -4.14 -9.64
CA MET A 9 -11.21 -4.64 -8.42
C MET A 9 -11.99 -4.12 -7.21
N VAL A 10 -12.19 -4.99 -6.22
CA VAL A 10 -12.68 -4.55 -4.91
C VAL A 10 -11.52 -3.83 -4.21
N LEU A 11 -11.73 -2.57 -3.87
CA LEU A 11 -10.75 -1.74 -3.18
C LEU A 11 -10.48 -2.28 -1.76
N GLU A 12 -9.37 -1.88 -1.14
CA GLU A 12 -8.98 -2.36 0.20
C GLU A 12 -10.04 -2.07 1.28
N ASN A 13 -10.81 -1.00 1.12
CA ASN A 13 -11.91 -0.62 2.00
C ASN A 13 -13.22 -1.38 1.71
N GLY A 14 -13.20 -2.39 0.84
CA GLY A 14 -14.37 -3.18 0.47
C GLY A 14 -15.32 -2.50 -0.51
N VAL A 15 -14.93 -1.35 -1.08
CA VAL A 15 -15.75 -0.61 -2.05
C VAL A 15 -15.48 -1.12 -3.47
N LEU A 16 -16.54 -1.23 -4.27
CA LEU A 16 -16.46 -1.49 -5.71
C LEU A 16 -17.01 -0.28 -6.47
N GLU A 17 -16.29 0.18 -7.47
CA GLU A 17 -16.71 1.29 -8.31
C GLU A 17 -17.37 0.76 -9.58
N ILE A 18 -18.61 1.19 -9.83
CA ILE A 18 -19.37 0.85 -11.04
C ILE A 18 -19.27 2.03 -12.02
N PRO A 19 -18.60 1.87 -13.17
CA PRO A 19 -18.49 2.93 -14.16
C PRO A 19 -19.87 3.42 -14.63
N GLU A 20 -20.00 4.73 -14.82
CA GLU A 20 -21.17 5.37 -15.44
C GLU A 20 -22.52 5.08 -14.75
N ILE A 21 -22.51 4.58 -13.50
CA ILE A 21 -23.72 4.24 -12.74
C ILE A 21 -24.69 5.42 -12.58
N SER A 22 -24.15 6.65 -12.63
CA SER A 22 -24.92 7.90 -12.58
C SER A 22 -25.89 8.09 -13.74
N ARG A 23 -25.72 7.38 -14.87
CA ARG A 23 -26.69 7.40 -15.99
C ARG A 23 -27.98 6.64 -15.66
N TYR A 24 -27.95 5.75 -14.66
CA TYR A 24 -29.08 4.91 -14.25
C TYR A 24 -29.79 5.42 -12.99
N LYS A 25 -29.67 6.73 -12.67
CA LYS A 25 -30.36 7.35 -11.54
C LYS A 25 -31.86 7.01 -11.53
N ASN A 26 -32.39 6.72 -10.35
CA ASN A 26 -33.80 6.40 -10.10
C ASN A 26 -34.32 5.17 -10.86
N ARG A 27 -33.44 4.24 -11.26
CA ARG A 27 -33.82 2.95 -11.85
C ARG A 27 -33.49 1.81 -10.89
N MET A 28 -34.36 0.81 -10.85
CA MET A 28 -34.05 -0.47 -10.22
C MET A 28 -33.15 -1.27 -11.16
N ILE A 29 -32.02 -1.74 -10.65
CA ILE A 29 -31.05 -2.53 -11.41
C ILE A 29 -30.72 -3.81 -10.65
N GLU A 30 -30.35 -4.84 -11.40
CA GLU A 30 -29.82 -6.09 -10.89
C GLU A 30 -28.31 -6.13 -11.15
N ILE A 31 -27.53 -6.56 -10.17
CA ILE A 31 -26.07 -6.65 -10.26
C ILE A 31 -25.67 -8.11 -10.07
N ILE A 32 -24.94 -8.66 -11.03
CA ILE A 32 -24.35 -10.01 -10.96
C ILE A 32 -22.85 -9.86 -10.78
N ILE A 33 -22.32 -10.38 -9.67
CA ILE A 33 -20.89 -10.32 -9.35
C ILE A 33 -20.27 -11.70 -9.61
N MET A 34 -19.25 -11.75 -10.47
CA MET A 34 -18.45 -12.95 -10.72
C MET A 34 -17.07 -12.74 -10.12
N LEU A 35 -16.70 -13.59 -9.15
CA LEU A 35 -15.38 -13.55 -8.55
C LEU A 35 -14.43 -14.41 -9.38
N ASN A 36 -13.46 -13.77 -10.03
CA ASN A 36 -12.37 -14.49 -10.65
C ASN A 36 -11.46 -15.04 -9.54
N PRO A 37 -11.08 -16.33 -9.57
CA PRO A 37 -10.11 -16.88 -8.64
C PRO A 37 -8.74 -16.26 -8.96
N VAL A 38 -8.39 -15.18 -8.27
CA VAL A 38 -7.08 -14.55 -8.43
C VAL A 38 -6.03 -15.48 -7.80
N THR A 39 -5.17 -16.06 -8.64
CA THR A 39 -4.05 -16.93 -8.25
C THR A 39 -2.87 -16.18 -7.63
N GLU A 40 -2.85 -14.86 -7.74
CA GLU A 40 -1.76 -14.03 -7.25
C GLU A 40 -2.31 -12.98 -6.29
N LYS A 41 -1.89 -13.07 -5.02
CA LYS A 41 -2.02 -11.95 -4.10
C LYS A 41 -1.38 -10.76 -4.80
N VAL A 42 -2.18 -9.77 -5.20
CA VAL A 42 -1.66 -8.49 -5.68
C VAL A 42 -0.76 -7.98 -4.56
N GLU A 43 0.56 -8.07 -4.76
CA GLU A 43 1.51 -7.61 -3.75
C GLU A 43 1.19 -6.13 -3.52
N LYS A 44 0.86 -5.77 -2.27
CA LYS A 44 0.69 -4.37 -1.89
C LYS A 44 1.94 -3.63 -2.37
N LYS A 45 1.74 -2.58 -3.18
CA LYS A 45 2.82 -1.67 -3.56
C LYS A 45 3.38 -1.13 -2.24
N LYS A 46 4.56 -1.62 -1.85
CA LYS A 46 5.24 -1.23 -0.61
C LYS A 46 5.37 0.29 -0.61
N SER A 47 4.89 0.94 0.45
CA SER A 47 5.09 2.39 0.60
C SER A 47 6.59 2.66 0.76
N ILE A 48 7.00 3.88 0.41
CA ILE A 48 8.32 4.39 0.79
C ILE A 48 8.47 4.35 2.33
N ASP A 49 7.38 4.48 3.07
CA ASP A 49 7.37 4.35 4.54
C ASP A 49 7.70 2.91 4.98
N ASP A 50 7.12 1.89 4.33
CA ASP A 50 7.45 0.47 4.58
C ASP A 50 8.92 0.16 4.26
N PHE A 51 9.50 0.89 3.30
CA PHE A 51 10.92 0.80 2.99
C PHE A 51 11.77 1.42 4.10
N PHE A 52 11.42 2.61 4.57
CA PHE A 52 12.14 3.29 5.65
C PHE A 52 12.08 2.53 6.97
N GLU A 53 10.94 1.93 7.34
CA GLU A 53 10.86 1.07 8.54
C GLU A 53 11.81 -0.13 8.45
N LYS A 54 11.83 -0.84 7.32
CA LYS A 54 12.74 -1.98 7.13
C LYS A 54 14.20 -1.57 7.07
N TRP A 55 14.49 -0.38 6.56
CA TRP A 55 15.85 0.12 6.41
C TRP A 55 16.40 0.69 7.73
N SER A 56 15.59 1.43 8.48
CA SER A 56 15.95 2.03 9.77
C SER A 56 16.14 1.00 10.88
N GLY A 57 15.46 -0.16 10.82
CA GLY A 57 15.70 -1.28 11.73
C GLY A 57 17.15 -1.83 11.72
N ARG A 58 17.99 -1.43 10.75
CA ARG A 58 19.41 -1.81 10.66
C ARG A 58 20.36 -0.78 11.27
N PHE A 59 19.88 0.42 11.58
CA PHE A 59 20.62 1.45 12.31
C PHE A 59 20.03 1.58 13.71
N ALA A 60 20.08 0.47 14.48
CA ALA A 60 20.06 0.62 15.92
C ALA A 60 21.15 1.63 16.30
N GLU A 61 20.78 2.64 17.08
CA GLU A 61 21.63 3.73 17.55
C GLU A 61 22.98 3.18 17.99
N VAL A 62 23.97 3.23 17.09
CA VAL A 62 25.35 3.19 17.51
C VAL A 62 25.62 4.64 17.89
N GLU A 63 25.89 4.88 19.17
CA GLU A 63 26.48 6.12 19.70
C GLU A 63 27.84 6.35 19.01
N ILE A 64 27.80 6.78 17.75
CA ILE A 64 28.99 7.03 16.91
C ILE A 64 29.73 8.28 17.42
N ASP A 65 29.04 9.16 18.14
CA ASP A 65 29.61 10.41 18.66
C ASP A 65 30.66 10.14 19.75
N ASP A 66 30.44 9.19 20.66
CA ASP A 66 31.36 8.97 21.77
C ASP A 66 32.71 8.37 21.33
N ILE A 67 32.73 7.47 20.34
CA ILE A 67 33.98 6.84 19.90
C ILE A 67 34.88 7.83 19.15
N ARG A 68 34.29 8.66 18.28
CA ARG A 68 35.05 9.66 17.50
C ARG A 68 35.49 10.82 18.37
N TYR A 69 34.64 11.26 19.28
CA TYR A 69 34.96 12.32 20.24
C TYR A 69 36.09 11.91 21.17
N ASN A 70 36.03 10.70 21.74
CA ASN A 70 37.08 10.20 22.64
C ASN A 70 38.42 10.01 21.91
N ALA A 71 38.42 9.51 20.68
CA ALA A 71 39.64 9.35 19.88
C ALA A 71 40.30 10.69 19.50
N LEU A 72 39.51 11.74 19.27
CA LEU A 72 40.02 13.09 19.03
C LEU A 72 40.61 13.70 20.31
N MET A 73 39.95 13.50 21.45
CA MET A 73 40.41 14.01 22.74
C MET A 73 41.70 13.33 23.22
N GLU A 74 41.88 12.02 22.99
CA GLU A 74 43.14 11.33 23.31
C GLU A 74 44.32 11.80 22.46
N LYS A 75 44.10 12.18 21.20
CA LYS A 75 45.17 12.65 20.30
C LYS A 75 45.67 14.06 20.64
N HIS A 76 44.84 14.86 21.30
CA HIS A 76 45.15 16.24 21.67
C HIS A 76 45.50 16.42 23.16
N ARG A 77 45.78 15.31 23.85
CA ARG A 77 46.34 15.26 25.20
C ARG A 77 47.84 14.96 25.16
#